data_AF-A0A498R0B7-F1
#
_entry.id   AF-A0A498R0B7-F1
#
_cell.length_a   1.000
_cell.length_b   1.000
_cell.length_c   1.000
_cell.angle_alpha   90.00
_cell.angle_beta   90.00
_cell.angle_gamma   90.00
#
_symmetry.space_group_name_H-M   'P 1'
#
loop_
_entity.id
_entity.type
_entity.pdbx_description
1 polymer ?
#
loop_
_entity_poly.entity_id
_entity_poly.type
_entity_poly.pdbx_seq_one_letter_code
_entity_poly.pdbx_strand_id
1 'polypeptide(L)'
;MSICDPALRNALRTLKLSGMLDTLDARLAQTRDGGLGHLEFLQALCEDEIARRESAALRRRLRRAKFEEQATFEDFDFTANPKLPGAMLRDLAALRWLDAGESVILYGPVEPGSHY
;
A
#
# COMPACT_ATOMS: atom_id res chain seq x y z
N MET A 1 -9.88 -7.41 -28.69
CA MET A 1 -10.61 -8.69 -28.54
C MET A 1 -9.87 -9.49 -27.49
N SER A 2 -10.45 -9.64 -26.29
CA SER A 2 -9.76 -10.25 -25.14
C SER A 2 -9.41 -11.70 -25.47
N ILE A 3 -8.13 -12.08 -25.31
CA ILE A 3 -7.59 -13.40 -25.70
C ILE A 3 -7.74 -14.40 -24.54
N CYS A 4 -8.59 -14.08 -23.56
CA CYS A 4 -8.81 -14.96 -22.42
C CYS A 4 -9.73 -16.13 -22.78
N ASP A 5 -9.14 -17.33 -22.85
CA ASP A 5 -9.84 -18.60 -22.75
C ASP A 5 -10.86 -18.53 -21.58
N PRO A 6 -12.16 -18.79 -21.85
CA PRO A 6 -13.19 -18.81 -20.82
C PRO A 6 -12.86 -19.71 -19.62
N ALA A 7 -12.16 -20.83 -19.84
CA ALA A 7 -11.75 -21.73 -18.76
C ALA A 7 -10.75 -21.07 -17.81
N LEU A 8 -9.72 -20.41 -18.37
CA LEU A 8 -8.73 -19.66 -17.59
C LEU A 8 -9.38 -18.52 -16.81
N ARG A 9 -10.25 -17.73 -17.44
CA ARG A 9 -10.98 -16.64 -16.77
C ARG A 9 -11.78 -17.17 -15.58
N ASN A 10 -12.47 -18.30 -15.74
CA ASN A 10 -13.23 -18.92 -14.65
C ASN A 10 -12.33 -19.43 -13.53
N ALA A 11 -11.20 -20.06 -13.85
CA ALA A 11 -10.22 -20.50 -12.87
C ALA A 11 -9.66 -19.33 -12.04
N LEU A 12 -9.24 -18.24 -12.69
CA LEU A 12 -8.73 -17.04 -12.00
C LEU A 12 -9.78 -16.40 -11.08
N ARG A 13 -11.05 -16.38 -11.51
CA ARG A 13 -12.16 -15.90 -10.66
C ARG A 13 -12.36 -16.79 -9.44
N THR A 14 -12.37 -18.11 -9.62
CA THR A 14 -12.51 -19.08 -8.51
C THR A 14 -11.38 -18.96 -7.49
N LEU A 15 -10.15 -18.75 -7.97
CA LEU A 15 -8.96 -18.54 -7.12
C LEU A 15 -8.85 -17.10 -6.56
N LYS A 16 -9.79 -16.21 -6.91
CA LYS A 16 -9.79 -14.79 -6.50
C LYS A 16 -8.51 -14.05 -6.96
N LEU A 17 -8.00 -14.38 -8.14
CA LEU A 17 -6.84 -13.78 -8.80
C LEU A 17 -7.26 -12.69 -9.79
N SER A 18 -8.08 -11.77 -9.31
CA SER A 18 -8.71 -10.76 -10.16
C SER A 18 -7.74 -9.67 -10.65
N GLY A 19 -6.66 -9.38 -9.93
CA GLY A 19 -5.57 -8.52 -10.43
C GLY A 19 -4.83 -9.14 -11.61
N MET A 20 -4.57 -10.46 -11.57
CA MET A 20 -4.06 -11.16 -12.76
C MET A 20 -5.05 -11.04 -13.91
N LEU A 21 -6.36 -11.26 -13.66
CA LEU A 21 -7.39 -11.16 -14.69
C LEU A 21 -7.46 -9.76 -15.34
N ASP A 22 -7.31 -8.71 -14.54
CA ASP A 22 -7.39 -7.31 -15.00
C ASP A 22 -6.16 -6.92 -15.85
N THR A 23 -4.99 -7.52 -15.59
CA THR A 23 -3.71 -7.18 -16.23
C THR A 23 -3.27 -8.18 -17.31
N LEU A 24 -3.93 -9.33 -17.41
CA LEU A 24 -3.54 -10.45 -18.27
C LEU A 24 -3.38 -10.06 -19.75
N ASP A 25 -4.35 -9.34 -20.32
CA ASP A 25 -4.28 -8.93 -21.72
C ASP A 25 -3.10 -7.98 -22.00
N ALA A 26 -2.77 -7.09 -21.04
CA ALA A 26 -1.64 -6.17 -21.15
C ALA A 26 -0.29 -6.91 -21.06
N ARG A 27 -0.16 -7.86 -20.12
CA ARG A 27 1.05 -8.69 -19.99
C ARG A 27 1.24 -9.62 -21.18
N LEU A 28 0.15 -10.16 -21.75
CA LEU A 28 0.22 -10.99 -22.95
C LEU A 28 0.72 -10.22 -24.17
N ALA A 29 0.36 -8.94 -24.30
CA ALA A 29 0.90 -8.08 -25.34
C ALA A 29 2.42 -7.88 -25.19
N GLN A 30 2.90 -7.65 -23.96
CA GLN A 30 4.34 -7.48 -23.67
C GLN A 30 5.18 -8.72 -24.03
N THR A 31 4.64 -9.93 -23.82
CA THR A 31 5.31 -11.19 -24.21
C THR A 31 5.40 -11.33 -25.74
N ARG A 32 4.38 -10.86 -26.48
CA ARG A 32 4.36 -10.94 -27.95
C ARG A 32 5.40 -10.03 -28.61
N ASP A 33 5.69 -8.90 -27.97
CA ASP A 33 6.72 -7.96 -28.42
C ASP A 33 8.15 -8.43 -28.07
N GLY A 34 8.28 -9.66 -27.53
CA GLY A 34 9.57 -10.25 -27.13
C GLY A 34 10.11 -9.73 -25.80
N GLY A 35 9.32 -8.97 -25.04
CA GLY A 35 9.75 -8.29 -23.82
C GLY A 35 9.82 -9.17 -22.57
N LEU A 36 9.21 -10.37 -22.58
CA LEU A 36 9.12 -11.25 -21.41
C LEU A 36 9.16 -12.74 -21.82
N GLY A 37 10.00 -13.53 -21.15
CA GLY A 37 9.93 -14.99 -21.17
C GLY A 37 8.70 -15.53 -20.42
N HIS A 38 8.39 -16.83 -20.57
CA HIS A 38 7.21 -17.44 -19.94
C HIS A 38 7.20 -17.36 -18.41
N LEU A 39 8.36 -17.55 -17.77
CA LEU A 39 8.49 -17.44 -16.31
C LEU A 39 8.35 -15.99 -15.84
N GLU A 40 8.98 -15.05 -16.55
CA GLU A 40 8.91 -13.62 -16.24
C GLU A 40 7.48 -13.08 -16.40
N PHE A 41 6.76 -13.56 -17.41
CA PHE A 41 5.34 -13.27 -17.59
C PHE A 41 4.48 -13.76 -16.42
N LEU A 42 4.67 -15.01 -15.98
CA LEU A 42 3.94 -15.56 -14.84
C LEU A 42 4.27 -14.79 -13.55
N GLN A 43 5.55 -14.48 -13.34
CA GLN A 43 6.01 -13.68 -12.21
C GLN A 43 5.36 -12.30 -12.21
N ALA A 44 5.35 -11.59 -13.34
CA ALA A 44 4.73 -10.27 -13.46
C ALA A 44 3.24 -10.30 -13.12
N LEU A 45 2.50 -11.32 -13.57
CA LEU A 45 1.09 -11.46 -13.18
C LEU A 45 0.92 -11.70 -11.68
N CYS A 46 1.76 -12.54 -11.09
CA CYS A 46 1.73 -12.78 -9.64
C CYS A 46 2.02 -11.49 -8.86
N GLU A 47 2.99 -10.70 -9.29
CA GLU A 47 3.33 -9.38 -8.71
C GLU A 47 2.16 -8.40 -8.82
N ASP A 48 1.49 -8.33 -9.97
CA ASP A 48 0.30 -7.50 -10.18
C ASP A 48 -0.83 -7.85 -9.18
N GLU A 49 -1.06 -9.14 -8.93
CA GLU A 49 -2.04 -9.58 -7.94
C GLU A 49 -1.64 -9.23 -6.50
N ILE A 50 -0.36 -9.43 -6.13
CA ILE A 50 0.17 -9.11 -4.81
C ILE A 50 0.01 -7.61 -4.53
N ALA A 51 0.49 -6.76 -5.44
CA ALA A 51 0.40 -5.30 -5.33
C ALA A 51 -1.06 -4.83 -5.19
N ARG A 52 -1.99 -5.46 -5.93
CA ARG A 52 -3.42 -5.15 -5.81
C ARG A 52 -3.98 -5.52 -4.45
N ARG A 53 -3.60 -6.68 -3.90
CA ARG A 53 -4.04 -7.14 -2.57
C ARG A 53 -3.51 -6.24 -1.46
N GLU A 54 -2.24 -5.85 -1.53
CA GLU A 54 -1.62 -4.92 -0.59
C GLU A 54 -2.32 -3.56 -0.63
N SER A 55 -2.52 -3.01 -1.83
CA SER A 55 -3.25 -1.76 -2.04
C SER A 55 -4.69 -1.82 -1.51
N ALA A 56 -5.38 -2.95 -1.67
CA ALA A 56 -6.72 -3.15 -1.12
C ALA A 56 -6.71 -3.30 0.42
N ALA A 57 -5.70 -3.96 0.98
CA ALA A 57 -5.51 -4.09 2.42
C ALA A 57 -5.23 -2.73 3.08
N LEU A 58 -4.36 -1.92 2.47
CA LEU A 58 -4.06 -0.56 2.93
C LEU A 58 -5.33 0.31 2.91
N ARG A 59 -6.04 0.37 1.78
CA ARG A 59 -7.31 1.13 1.68
C ARG A 59 -8.34 0.69 2.72
N ARG A 60 -8.45 -0.61 3.00
CA ARG A 60 -9.35 -1.14 4.04
C ARG A 60 -8.93 -0.68 5.44
N ARG A 61 -7.63 -0.69 5.75
CA ARG A 61 -7.09 -0.22 7.03
C ARG A 61 -7.35 1.28 7.22
N LEU A 62 -7.05 2.09 6.20
CA LEU A 62 -7.32 3.54 6.21
C LEU A 62 -8.81 3.85 6.42
N ARG A 63 -9.69 3.19 5.67
CA ARG A 63 -11.15 3.36 5.83
C ARG A 63 -11.63 2.96 7.23
N ARG A 64 -11.03 1.93 7.84
CA ARG A 64 -11.38 1.47 9.19
C ARG A 64 -10.88 2.42 10.27
N ALA A 65 -9.78 3.13 10.04
CA ALA A 65 -9.22 4.08 11.00
C ALA A 65 -10.13 5.31 11.20
N LYS A 66 -11.00 5.64 10.23
CA LYS A 66 -11.97 6.76 10.31
C LYS A 66 -11.32 8.08 10.72
N PHE A 67 -10.12 8.37 10.20
CA PHE A 67 -9.50 9.68 10.37
C PHE A 67 -10.42 10.77 9.80
N GLU A 68 -10.61 11.87 10.52
CA GLU A 68 -11.37 13.03 10.05
C GLU A 68 -10.64 13.71 8.88
N GLU A 69 -9.31 13.74 8.94
CA GLU A 69 -8.44 14.23 7.87
C GLU A 69 -7.30 13.24 7.57
N GLN A 70 -6.90 13.15 6.31
CA GLN A 70 -5.71 12.38 5.94
C GLN A 70 -4.48 13.23 6.21
N ALA A 71 -3.90 13.10 7.40
CA ALA A 71 -2.64 13.73 7.75
C ALA A 71 -1.47 12.82 7.37
N THR A 72 -0.49 13.36 6.64
CA THR A 72 0.80 12.71 6.42
C THR A 72 1.87 13.40 7.26
N PHE A 73 2.99 12.70 7.49
CA PHE A 73 4.16 13.31 8.14
C PHE A 73 4.81 14.41 7.30
N GLU A 74 4.56 14.42 5.98
CA GLU A 74 5.08 15.40 5.02
C GLU A 74 4.34 16.75 5.14
N ASP A 75 3.06 16.70 5.48
CA ASP A 75 2.21 17.88 5.71
C ASP A 75 2.38 18.47 7.13
N PHE A 76 3.15 17.83 8.00
CA PHE A 76 3.30 18.26 9.39
C PHE A 76 4.24 19.48 9.49
N ASP A 77 3.69 20.62 9.90
CA ASP A 77 4.47 21.82 10.17
C ASP A 77 5.24 21.72 11.49
N PHE A 78 6.49 21.28 11.42
CA PHE A 78 7.40 21.23 12.56
C PHE A 78 7.77 22.61 13.14
N THR A 79 7.44 23.71 12.45
CA THR A 79 7.68 25.07 12.94
C THR A 79 6.53 25.60 13.79
N ALA A 80 5.35 24.99 13.71
CA ALA A 80 4.15 25.40 14.46
C ALA A 80 4.34 25.37 15.99
N ASN A 81 5.24 24.51 16.48
CA ASN A 81 5.60 24.48 17.90
C ASN A 81 7.12 24.26 18.07
N PRO A 82 7.88 25.32 18.39
CA PRO A 82 9.34 25.24 18.57
C PRO A 82 9.78 24.31 19.71
N LYS A 83 8.88 23.93 20.63
CA LYS A 83 9.17 23.02 21.74
C LYS A 83 9.07 21.55 21.34
N LEU A 84 8.49 21.22 20.19
CA LEU A 84 8.39 19.85 19.69
C LEU A 84 9.77 19.39 19.16
N PRO A 85 10.32 18.26 19.64
CA PRO A 85 11.60 17.75 19.17
C PRO A 85 11.48 17.15 17.77
N GLY A 86 11.55 18.00 16.73
CA GLY A 86 11.35 17.60 15.34
C GLY A 86 12.30 16.49 14.86
N ALA A 87 13.53 16.43 15.38
CA ALA A 87 14.46 15.35 15.08
C ALA A 87 13.96 13.98 15.58
N MET A 88 13.38 13.94 16.79
CA MET A 88 12.83 12.71 17.38
C MET A 88 11.57 12.27 16.65
N LEU A 89 10.70 13.19 16.27
CA LEU A 89 9.50 12.86 15.48
C LEU A 89 9.84 12.32 14.09
N ARG A 90 10.86 12.87 13.42
CA ARG A 90 11.36 12.33 12.15
C ARG A 90 11.98 10.94 12.32
N ASP A 91 12.65 10.70 13.45
CA ASP A 91 13.16 9.37 13.80
C ASP A 91 12.02 8.36 13.97
N LEU A 92 10.95 8.74 14.68
CA LEU A 92 9.73 7.93 14.83
C LEU A 92 9.03 7.67 13.50
N ALA A 93 9.00 8.66 12.59
CA ALA A 93 8.43 8.54 11.25
C ALA A 93 9.18 7.52 10.37
N ALA A 94 10.44 7.22 10.68
CA ALA A 94 11.21 6.18 10.00
C ALA A 94 10.82 4.75 10.44
N LEU A 95 9.92 4.60 11.42
CA LEU A 95 9.31 3.34 11.88
C LEU A 95 10.31 2.25 12.33
N ARG A 96 11.58 2.58 12.58
CA ARG A 96 12.60 1.61 13.05
C ARG A 96 12.22 0.88 14.34
N TRP A 97 11.50 1.57 15.22
CA TRP A 97 10.99 1.00 16.47
C TRP A 97 9.96 -0.12 16.22
N LEU A 98 9.22 -0.06 15.10
CA LEU A 98 8.27 -1.11 14.73
C LEU A 98 9.00 -2.39 14.32
N ASP A 99 10.08 -2.26 13.54
CA ASP A 99 10.92 -3.39 13.14
C ASP A 99 11.69 -3.99 14.32
N ALA A 100 12.10 -3.16 15.28
CA ALA A 100 12.75 -3.59 16.52
C ALA A 100 11.78 -4.20 17.56
N GLY A 101 10.45 -4.10 17.34
CA GLY A 101 9.45 -4.56 18.30
C GLY A 101 9.37 -3.72 19.57
N GLU A 102 9.80 -2.46 19.51
CA GLU A 102 9.80 -1.52 20.62
C GLU A 102 8.46 -0.77 20.73
N SER A 103 8.12 -0.32 21.93
CA SER A 103 6.89 0.46 22.18
C SER A 103 7.20 1.94 22.32
N VAL A 104 6.49 2.78 21.57
CA VAL A 104 6.61 4.25 21.64
C VAL A 104 5.46 4.80 22.47
N ILE A 105 5.77 5.60 23.48
CA ILE A 105 4.78 6.30 24.31
C ILE A 105 4.94 7.80 24.08
N LEU A 106 3.89 8.42 23.55
CA LEU A 106 3.76 9.87 23.46
C LEU A 106 2.97 10.35 24.68
N TYR A 107 3.58 11.19 25.52
CA TYR A 107 2.92 11.75 26.71
C TYR A 107 3.22 13.24 26.82
N GLY A 108 2.24 14.01 27.28
CA GLY A 108 2.35 15.44 27.49
C GLY A 108 1.08 16.01 28.12
N PRO A 109 1.15 17.21 28.71
CA PRO A 109 -0.05 17.89 29.20
C PRO A 109 -0.99 18.19 28.01
N VAL A 110 -2.27 17.84 28.15
CA VAL A 110 -3.30 18.20 27.17
C VAL A 110 -3.70 19.65 27.42
N GLU A 111 -3.50 20.53 26.45
CA GLU A 111 -4.02 21.89 26.51
C GLU A 111 -5.51 21.92 26.07
N PRO A 112 -6.38 22.69 26.77
CA PRO A 112 -7.79 22.79 26.40
C PRO A 112 -7.92 23.46 25.04
N GLY A 113 -8.46 22.75 24.05
CA GLY A 113 -8.72 23.28 22.70
C GLY A 113 -7.96 22.60 21.56
N SER A 114 -7.04 21.68 21.83
CA SER A 114 -6.48 20.80 20.80
C SER A 114 -7.52 19.74 20.42
N HIS A 115 -8.34 20.04 19.42
CA HIS A 115 -9.04 19.01 18.66
C HIS A 115 -8.02 18.36 17.72
N TYR A 116 -8.04 17.01 17.69
CA TYR A 116 -7.15 16.17 16.87
C TYR A 116 -7.41 16.33 15.38
#